data_AF-A0A0Q0UGD3-F1
#
_entry.id   AF-A0A0Q0UGD3-F1
#
_cell.length_a   1.000
_cell.length_b   1.000
_cell.length_c   1.000
_cell.angle_alpha   90.00
_cell.angle_beta   90.00
_cell.angle_gamma   90.00
#
_symmetry.space_group_name_H-M   'P 1'
#
loop_
_entity.id
_entity.type
_entity.pdbx_description
1 polymer ?
#
loop_
_entity_poly.entity_id
_entity_poly.type
_entity_poly.pdbx_seq_one_letter_code
_entity_poly.pdbx_strand_id
1 'polypeptide(L)' 'MEERPVEQCPFCTADLIGEKIPYSLREHYSPPYFSRLKIGIYNRELDRITHWQCPFCEEIWERK' A
#
# COMPACT_ATOMS: atom_id res chain seq x y z
N MET A 1 -12.52 -17.90 -5.01
CA MET A 1 -12.50 -16.45 -5.28
C MET A 1 -11.23 -15.91 -4.65
N GLU A 2 -10.31 -15.33 -5.42
CA GLU A 2 -9.08 -14.75 -4.86
C GLU A 2 -9.47 -13.53 -4.01
N GLU A 3 -9.38 -13.68 -2.70
CA GLU A 3 -9.66 -12.63 -1.73
C GLU A 3 -8.61 -11.54 -1.88
N ARG A 4 -9.02 -10.34 -2.33
CA ARG A 4 -8.14 -9.17 -2.29
C ARG A 4 -8.06 -8.72 -0.84
N PRO A 5 -6.86 -8.49 -0.27
CA PRO A 5 -6.79 -7.72 0.96
C PRO A 5 -7.33 -6.33 0.66
N VAL A 6 -8.24 -5.84 1.51
CA VAL A 6 -8.74 -4.48 1.43
C VAL A 6 -7.96 -3.69 2.47
N GLU A 7 -7.06 -2.80 2.02
CA GLU A 7 -6.35 -1.86 2.88
C GLU A 7 -6.86 -0.48 2.51
N GLN A 8 -7.58 0.19 3.41
CA GLN A 8 -8.11 1.53 3.18
C GLN A 8 -7.41 2.53 4.08
N CYS A 9 -7.30 3.78 3.62
CA CYS A 9 -6.78 4.85 4.44
C CYS A 9 -7.74 5.10 5.63
N PRO A 10 -7.23 5.18 6.88
CA PRO A 10 -8.09 5.44 8.04
C PRO A 10 -8.70 6.85 8.03
N PHE A 11 -8.16 7.79 7.25
CA PHE A 11 -8.61 9.19 7.22
C PHE A 11 -9.59 9.46 6.09
N CYS A 12 -9.26 9.08 4.86
CA CYS A 12 -10.07 9.35 3.67
C CYS A 12 -10.81 8.12 3.13
N THR A 13 -10.60 6.94 3.69
CA THR A 13 -11.16 5.67 3.20
C THR A 13 -10.76 5.33 1.76
N ALA A 14 -9.77 6.03 1.20
CA ALA A 14 -9.22 5.71 -0.12
C ALA A 14 -8.64 4.30 -0.11
N ASP A 15 -8.85 3.57 -1.20
CA ASP A 15 -8.31 2.23 -1.37
C ASP A 15 -6.79 2.32 -1.56
N LEU A 16 -6.03 1.83 -0.57
CA LEU A 16 -4.58 1.74 -0.60
C LEU A 16 -4.13 0.47 -1.34
N ILE A 17 -5.06 -0.37 -1.80
CA ILE A 17 -4.79 -1.50 -2.68
C ILE A 17 -5.28 -1.11 -4.07
N GLY A 18 -4.32 -0.84 -4.95
CA GLY A 18 -4.59 -0.57 -6.35
C GLY A 18 -5.26 -1.74 -7.05
N GLU A 19 -5.65 -1.51 -8.30
CA GLU A 19 -6.32 -2.53 -9.10
C GLU A 19 -5.51 -3.82 -9.18
N LYS A 20 -6.24 -4.93 -9.28
CA LYS A 20 -5.64 -6.24 -9.43
C LYS A 20 -4.85 -6.28 -10.73
N ILE A 21 -3.60 -6.73 -10.66
CA ILE A 21 -2.79 -6.93 -11.86
C ILE A 21 -3.50 -8.01 -12.71
N PRO A 22 -3.80 -7.71 -13.99
CA PRO A 22 -4.52 -8.64 -14.85
C PRO A 22 -3.75 -9.96 -14.98
N TYR A 23 -4.49 -11.07 -15.12
CA TYR A 23 -3.93 -12.42 -15.06
C TYR A 23 -2.80 -12.63 -16.09
N SER A 24 -2.91 -12.00 -17.25
CA SER A 24 -1.92 -12.01 -18.33
C SER A 24 -0.58 -11.38 -17.97
N LEU A 25 -0.53 -10.47 -17.01
CA LEU A 25 0.72 -9.83 -16.59
C LEU A 25 1.34 -10.50 -15.37
N ARG A 26 0.61 -11.39 -14.68
CA ARG A 26 1.07 -12.07 -13.46
C ARG A 26 2.35 -12.86 -13.67
N GLU A 27 2.59 -13.40 -14.86
CA GLU A 27 3.82 -14.11 -15.18
C GLU A 27 5.10 -13.26 -14.99
N HIS A 28 4.98 -11.93 -15.06
CA HIS A 28 6.09 -11.00 -14.90
C HIS A 28 6.22 -10.41 -13.49
N TYR A 29 5.27 -10.67 -12.59
CA TYR A 29 5.26 -10.10 -11.24
C TYR A 29 5.24 -11.21 -10.20
N SER A 30 6.00 -11.06 -9.12
CA SER A 30 5.84 -11.96 -7.98
C SER A 30 4.59 -11.58 -7.17
N PRO A 31 3.86 -12.57 -6.61
CA PRO A 31 2.74 -12.29 -5.72
C PRO A 31 3.20 -11.44 -4.52
N PRO A 32 2.36 -10.51 -4.02
CA PRO A 32 0.96 -10.29 -4.41
C PRO A 32 0.76 -9.51 -5.72
N TYR A 33 -0.16 -9.99 -6.57
CA TYR A 33 -0.55 -9.39 -7.85
C TYR A 33 -1.46 -8.15 -7.69
N PHE A 34 -1.13 -7.26 -6.76
CA PHE A 34 -1.83 -6.00 -6.55
C PHE A 34 -0.84 -4.90 -6.17
N SER A 35 -1.13 -3.68 -6.59
CA SER A 35 -0.33 -2.52 -6.24
C SER A 35 -0.68 -2.06 -4.84
N ARG A 36 0.31 -1.74 -4.00
CA ARG A 36 0.08 -1.08 -2.70
C ARG A 36 0.37 0.41 -2.86
N LEU A 37 -0.64 1.23 -2.69
CA LEU A 37 -0.59 2.69 -2.80
C LEU A 37 -0.38 3.30 -1.41
N LYS A 38 0.78 3.03 -0.80
CA LYS A 38 1.20 3.67 0.45
C LYS A 38 2.64 4.15 0.37
N ILE A 39 2.88 5.33 0.92
CA ILE A 39 4.20 5.96 0.94
C ILE A 39 4.83 5.65 2.30
N GLY A 40 5.98 4.99 2.31
CA GLY A 40 6.71 4.72 3.55
C GLY A 40 7.61 5.90 3.91
N ILE A 41 7.31 6.57 5.02
CA ILE A 41 8.18 7.62 5.55
C ILE A 41 9.32 6.93 6.31
N TYR A 42 10.47 6.90 5.66
CA TYR A 42 11.71 6.37 6.23
C TYR A 42 12.33 7.40 7.17
N ASN A 43 12.59 6.97 8.40
CA ASN A 43 13.36 7.73 9.37
C ASN A 43 14.81 7.21 9.36
N ARG A 44 15.74 8.11 9.02
CA ARG A 44 17.16 7.79 8.91
C ARG A 44 17.82 7.49 10.25
N GLU A 45 17.35 8.08 11.34
CA GLU A 45 17.93 7.87 12.68
C GLU A 45 17.60 6.48 13.21
N LEU A 46 16.41 5.97 12.90
CA LEU A 46 15.93 4.65 13.29
C LEU A 46 16.17 3.57 12.20
N ASP A 47 16.79 3.94 11.08
CA ASP A 47 17.03 3.13 9.89
C ASP A 47 15.80 2.31 9.43
N ARG A 48 14.61 2.91 9.55
CA ARG A 48 13.37 2.18 9.24
C ARG A 48 12.24 3.10 8.84
N ILE A 49 11.27 2.52 8.14
CA ILE A 49 9.97 3.15 7.94
C ILE A 49 9.28 3.24 9.29
N THR A 50 8.99 4.46 9.74
CA THR A 50 8.31 4.76 11.02
C THR A 50 6.85 5.13 10.81
N HIS A 51 6.52 5.73 9.67
CA HIS A 51 5.16 6.14 9.36
C HIS A 51 4.79 5.73 7.94
N TRP A 52 3.50 5.55 7.73
CA TRP A 52 2.90 5.41 6.41
C TRP A 52 2.13 6.68 6.08
N GLN A 53 2.20 7.10 4.82
CA GLN A 53 1.48 8.25 4.30
C GLN A 53 0.55 7.80 3.17
N CYS A 54 -0.67 8.35 3.17
CA CYS A 54 -1.63 8.14 2.10
C CYS A 54 -1.28 9.04 0.90
N PRO A 55 -1.17 8.52 -0.32
CA PRO A 55 -0.94 9.34 -1.51
C PRO A 55 -2.16 10.19 -1.93
N PHE A 56 -3.35 9.93 -1.38
CA PHE A 56 -4.59 10.61 -1.77
C PHE A 56 -4.92 11.80 -0.87
N CYS A 57 -4.83 11.63 0.45
CA CYS A 57 -5.15 12.68 1.42
C CYS A 57 -3.92 13.23 2.14
N GLU A 58 -2.73 12.73 1.81
CA GLU A 58 -1.43 13.12 2.38
C GLU A 58 -1.29 12.91 3.90
N GLU A 59 -2.32 12.38 4.56
CA GLU A 59 -2.30 12.04 5.98
C GLU A 59 -1.29 10.94 6.29
N ILE A 60 -0.69 11.06 7.47
CA ILE A 60 0.41 10.23 7.94
C ILE A 60 -0.04 9.49 9.20
N TRP A 61 0.21 8.18 9.29
CA TRP A 61 -0.02 7.38 10.49
C TRP A 61 1.20 6.55 10.86
N GLU A 62 1.34 6.28 12.16
CA GLU A 62 2.42 5.44 12.66
C GLU A 62 2.33 4.01 12.13
N ARG A 63 3.48 3.46 11.76
CA ARG A 63 3.64 2.04 11.45
C ARG A 63 3.65 1.28 12.77
N LYS A 64 2.53 0.62 13.08
CA LYS A 64 2.40 -0.30 14.22
C LYS A 64 3.25 -1.56 14.07
#